data_AF-A0A944U758-F1
#
_entry.id   AF-A0A944U758-F1
#
_cell.length_a   1.000
_cell.length_b   1.000
_cell.length_c   1.000
_cell.angle_alpha   90.00
_cell.angle_beta   90.00
_cell.angle_gamma   90.00
#
_symmetry.space_group_name_H-M   'P 1'
#
loop_
_entity.id
_entity.type
_entity.pdbx_description
1 polymer ?
#
loop_
_entity_poly.entity_id
_entity_poly.type
_entity_poly.pdbx_seq_one_letter_code
_entity_poly.pdbx_strand_id
1 'polypeptide(L)'
;MTHSLIKDEELLRETSQIPDLFDLSQNIKCVESLIENITKSSTLGFIGKFGIGKSTLLHQIQKADDQYLWVNFDAWKYPNKEDLWEGLILDFAEQLGERKKIKNKIDATGKKKKALDIVGIISMGLSGLSIFDKFVELFKSSPATRTYEMQNIFKGLIESQEKDIIFILEDIDRSGDGGIYFLETLRQFIHSLDSKKLIIAIVPIGSINYEKNNSSYLKCLDYVERLSISHNSFEKFVNEIFKDELFVENILDESKRIIFTASKMKTQTASFLRALYKSEYNINIRLMKQIIRKADKTYLAQIKDGHKPDWRVTLCIEATKNSFAKKGDQFFERIKNSNSILESSIFAKFISTMIEDRESMYSSNDDLIQYRKDIIIVHQNGISFPEYPYRCEIDFEKNGYAINSFYLEY
;
A
#
# COMPACT_ATOMS: atom_id res chain seq x y z
N MET A 1 27.18 -8.73 -13.56
CA MET A 1 26.40 -8.52 -12.32
C MET A 1 25.18 -7.71 -12.69
N THR A 2 24.01 -8.00 -12.13
CA THR A 2 22.78 -7.27 -12.45
C THR A 2 22.78 -5.92 -11.72
N HIS A 3 22.91 -4.83 -12.47
CA HIS A 3 22.96 -3.44 -11.96
C HIS A 3 21.61 -2.92 -11.41
N SER A 4 20.71 -3.80 -10.94
CA SER A 4 19.43 -3.37 -10.37
C SER A 4 19.64 -2.63 -9.04
N LEU A 5 18.80 -1.64 -8.79
CA LEU A 5 18.67 -0.88 -7.56
C LEU A 5 18.05 -1.69 -6.42
N ILE A 6 17.18 -2.64 -6.78
CA ILE A 6 16.26 -3.32 -5.86
C ILE A 6 16.87 -4.63 -5.37
N LYS A 7 16.78 -4.86 -4.05
CA LYS A 7 17.22 -6.09 -3.38
C LYS A 7 16.20 -7.22 -3.55
N ASP A 8 14.92 -6.92 -3.30
CA ASP A 8 13.82 -7.86 -3.39
C ASP A 8 12.56 -7.18 -3.99
N GLU A 9 12.16 -7.60 -5.18
CA GLU A 9 10.95 -7.08 -5.85
C GLU A 9 9.66 -7.47 -5.14
N GLU A 10 9.63 -8.57 -4.37
CA GLU A 10 8.44 -9.02 -3.66
C GLU A 10 7.99 -8.00 -2.62
N LEU A 11 8.95 -7.33 -1.95
CA LEU A 11 8.66 -6.28 -0.97
C LEU A 11 7.99 -5.04 -1.61
N LEU A 12 8.17 -4.85 -2.92
CA LEU A 12 7.52 -3.78 -3.67
C LEU A 12 6.13 -4.19 -4.19
N ARG A 13 5.71 -5.45 -4.08
CA ARG A 13 4.36 -5.85 -4.48
C ARG A 13 3.29 -5.21 -3.59
N GLU A 14 2.10 -5.12 -4.17
CA GLU A 14 0.92 -4.53 -3.54
C GLU A 14 0.15 -5.62 -2.82
N THR A 15 0.71 -6.07 -1.70
CA THR A 15 0.06 -7.03 -0.80
C THR A 15 0.14 -6.52 0.64
N SER A 16 -0.89 -6.81 1.43
CA SER A 16 -0.90 -6.56 2.87
C SER A 16 0.06 -7.48 3.63
N GLN A 17 0.46 -8.60 3.01
CA GLN A 17 1.28 -9.66 3.60
C GLN A 17 2.79 -9.38 3.60
N ILE A 18 3.17 -8.10 3.50
CA ILE A 18 4.56 -7.69 3.60
C ILE A 18 4.98 -7.52 5.08
N PRO A 19 6.27 -7.65 5.39
CA PRO A 19 6.79 -7.23 6.69
C PRO A 19 6.46 -5.77 6.97
N ASP A 20 6.36 -5.41 8.24
CA ASP A 20 6.27 -4.01 8.66
C ASP A 20 7.60 -3.29 8.37
N LEU A 21 7.62 -2.50 7.29
CA LEU A 21 8.77 -1.71 6.88
C LEU A 21 8.77 -0.27 7.44
N PHE A 22 7.72 0.12 8.16
CA PHE A 22 7.51 1.51 8.61
C PHE A 22 7.36 1.68 10.12
N ASP A 23 7.54 0.60 10.89
CA ASP A 23 7.45 0.59 12.34
C ASP A 23 6.07 1.03 12.85
N LEU A 24 5.07 0.24 12.49
CA LEU A 24 3.67 0.38 12.91
C LEU A 24 3.45 -0.05 14.37
N SER A 25 4.51 -0.32 15.15
CA SER A 25 4.41 -0.92 16.49
C SER A 25 3.50 -0.16 17.45
N GLN A 26 3.51 1.17 17.42
CA GLN A 26 2.60 2.00 18.23
C GLN A 26 1.14 1.91 17.75
N ASN A 27 0.93 1.94 16.43
CA ASN A 27 -0.41 1.80 15.85
C ASN A 27 -1.00 0.41 16.12
N ILE A 28 -0.18 -0.64 16.05
CA ILE A 28 -0.54 -2.02 16.37
C ILE A 28 -1.06 -2.09 17.82
N LYS A 29 -0.26 -1.63 18.79
CA LYS A 29 -0.66 -1.62 20.20
C LYS A 29 -1.95 -0.85 20.48
N CYS A 30 -2.14 0.29 19.80
CA CYS A 30 -3.35 1.09 19.95
C CYS A 30 -4.58 0.31 19.47
N VAL A 31 -4.48 -0.33 18.30
CA VAL A 31 -5.57 -1.13 17.73
C VAL A 31 -5.83 -2.39 18.54
N GLU A 32 -4.80 -3.10 18.99
CA GLU A 32 -4.94 -4.27 19.86
C GLU A 32 -5.70 -3.92 21.13
N SER A 33 -5.28 -2.85 21.83
CA SER A 33 -5.97 -2.34 23.02
C SER A 33 -7.43 -1.96 22.72
N LEU A 34 -7.71 -1.36 21.56
CA LEU A 34 -9.08 -1.06 21.17
C LEU A 34 -9.92 -2.34 21.00
N ILE A 35 -9.38 -3.36 20.32
CA ILE A 35 -10.06 -4.65 20.10
C ILE A 35 -10.31 -5.36 21.44
N GLU A 36 -9.31 -5.43 22.32
CA GLU A 36 -9.41 -6.07 23.64
C GLU A 36 -10.48 -5.45 24.54
N ASN A 37 -10.73 -4.15 24.39
CA ASN A 37 -11.74 -3.42 25.18
C ASN A 37 -13.19 -3.62 24.67
N ILE A 38 -13.38 -4.28 23.52
CA ILE A 38 -14.72 -4.56 22.98
C ILE A 38 -15.28 -5.82 23.66
N THR A 39 -16.26 -5.63 24.53
CA THR A 39 -16.87 -6.71 25.33
C THR A 39 -18.15 -7.28 24.75
N LYS A 40 -18.65 -6.70 23.65
CA LYS A 40 -19.89 -7.11 22.98
C LYS A 40 -19.67 -7.18 21.48
N SER A 41 -20.39 -8.07 20.81
CA SER A 41 -20.27 -8.23 19.37
C SER A 41 -20.65 -6.94 18.65
N SER A 42 -19.75 -6.44 17.80
CA SER A 42 -19.78 -5.07 17.30
C SER A 42 -19.19 -4.91 15.91
N THR A 43 -19.53 -3.81 15.24
CA THR A 43 -18.86 -3.36 14.01
C THR A 43 -17.92 -2.19 14.31
N LEU A 44 -16.69 -2.26 13.79
CA LEU A 44 -15.62 -1.27 14.02
C LEU A 44 -15.10 -0.72 12.69
N GLY A 45 -15.26 0.58 12.45
CA GLY A 45 -14.76 1.24 11.25
C GLY A 45 -13.36 1.82 11.43
N PHE A 46 -12.42 1.41 10.58
CA PHE A 46 -11.06 1.97 10.53
C PHE A 46 -10.93 2.96 9.38
N ILE A 47 -11.04 4.24 9.72
CA ILE A 47 -11.09 5.33 8.74
C ILE A 47 -9.70 5.86 8.50
N GLY A 48 -9.26 5.86 7.24
CA GLY A 48 -7.97 6.43 6.88
C GLY A 48 -7.79 6.59 5.37
N LYS A 49 -6.87 7.46 4.96
CA LYS A 49 -6.62 7.74 3.55
C LYS A 49 -6.26 6.45 2.78
N PHE A 50 -6.48 6.46 1.48
CA PHE A 50 -6.08 5.34 0.64
C PHE A 50 -4.55 5.18 0.62
N GLY A 51 -4.05 3.95 0.78
CA GLY A 51 -2.63 3.65 0.73
C GLY A 51 -1.80 4.01 1.98
N ILE A 52 -2.44 4.30 3.13
CA ILE A 52 -1.71 4.60 4.38
C ILE A 52 -1.17 3.36 5.11
N GLY A 53 -1.67 2.16 4.76
CA GLY A 53 -1.26 0.89 5.39
C GLY A 53 -2.31 0.22 6.29
N LYS A 54 -3.60 0.55 6.18
CA LYS A 54 -4.68 -0.06 7.00
C LYS A 54 -4.67 -1.60 6.95
N SER A 55 -4.67 -2.18 5.75
CA SER A 55 -4.67 -3.64 5.56
C SER A 55 -3.36 -4.28 6.04
N THR A 56 -2.22 -3.60 5.86
CA THR A 56 -0.93 -4.07 6.40
C THR A 56 -0.93 -4.08 7.93
N LEU A 57 -1.47 -3.03 8.56
CA LEU A 57 -1.61 -2.93 10.01
C LEU A 57 -2.44 -4.09 10.56
N LEU A 58 -3.64 -4.32 10.00
CA LEU A 58 -4.52 -5.41 10.39
C LEU A 58 -3.89 -6.78 10.17
N HIS A 59 -3.15 -6.96 9.07
CA HIS A 59 -2.45 -8.21 8.82
C HIS A 59 -1.34 -8.49 9.87
N GLN A 60 -0.60 -7.47 10.32
CA GLN A 60 0.40 -7.67 11.37
C GLN A 60 -0.24 -8.10 12.69
N ILE A 61 -1.38 -7.49 13.06
CA ILE A 61 -2.13 -7.86 14.26
C ILE A 61 -2.65 -9.30 14.14
N GLN A 62 -3.31 -9.63 13.03
CA GLN A 62 -3.78 -10.99 12.74
C GLN A 62 -2.67 -12.03 12.86
N LYS A 63 -1.45 -11.71 12.41
CA LYS A 63 -0.31 -12.65 12.44
C LYS A 63 0.23 -12.88 13.85
N ALA A 64 0.12 -11.88 14.72
CA ALA A 64 0.63 -11.93 16.09
C ALA A 64 -0.40 -12.49 17.09
N ASP A 65 -1.69 -12.44 16.75
CA ASP A 65 -2.78 -12.89 17.59
C ASP A 65 -3.16 -14.37 17.37
N ASP A 66 -3.28 -15.11 18.48
CA ASP A 66 -3.77 -16.49 18.51
C ASP A 66 -5.10 -16.62 19.28
N GLN A 67 -5.63 -15.54 19.84
CA GLN A 67 -6.83 -15.58 20.68
C GLN A 67 -8.10 -15.67 19.84
N TYR A 68 -8.14 -14.96 18.71
CA TYR A 68 -9.31 -14.90 17.84
C TYR A 68 -9.17 -15.80 16.61
N LEU A 69 -10.32 -16.23 16.07
CA LEU A 69 -10.42 -16.73 14.71
C LEU A 69 -10.56 -15.52 13.76
N TRP A 70 -9.51 -15.26 12.99
CA TRP A 70 -9.51 -14.19 12.00
C TRP A 70 -10.02 -14.67 10.65
N VAL A 71 -11.00 -13.96 10.10
CA VAL A 71 -11.58 -14.22 8.79
C VAL A 71 -11.49 -12.97 7.93
N ASN A 72 -10.88 -13.10 6.75
CA ASN A 72 -10.75 -12.02 5.78
C ASN A 72 -11.84 -12.15 4.70
N PHE A 73 -12.58 -11.09 4.43
CA PHE A 73 -13.59 -11.05 3.38
C PHE A 73 -13.33 -9.86 2.46
N ASP A 74 -13.11 -10.14 1.17
CA ASP A 74 -12.85 -9.11 0.16
C ASP A 74 -14.14 -8.80 -0.61
N ALA A 75 -14.84 -7.73 -0.22
CA ALA A 75 -16.15 -7.41 -0.78
C ALA A 75 -16.13 -7.11 -2.28
N TRP A 76 -15.01 -6.59 -2.80
CA TRP A 76 -14.87 -6.26 -4.22
C TRP A 76 -14.99 -7.48 -5.15
N LYS A 77 -14.78 -8.70 -4.64
CA LYS A 77 -14.95 -9.95 -5.41
C LYS A 77 -16.43 -10.22 -5.75
N TYR A 78 -17.34 -9.58 -5.04
CA TYR A 78 -18.79 -9.78 -5.11
C TYR A 78 -19.45 -8.47 -5.60
N PRO A 79 -19.51 -8.26 -6.93
CA PRO A 79 -19.89 -6.96 -7.51
C PRO A 79 -21.37 -6.62 -7.29
N ASN A 80 -22.23 -7.62 -7.11
CA ASN A 80 -23.64 -7.39 -6.81
C ASN A 80 -23.88 -7.42 -5.30
N LYS A 81 -24.76 -6.53 -4.85
CA LYS A 81 -25.14 -6.41 -3.44
C LYS A 81 -25.69 -7.71 -2.88
N GLU A 82 -26.48 -8.42 -3.68
CA GLU A 82 -27.15 -9.67 -3.32
C GLU A 82 -26.15 -10.80 -3.05
N ASP A 83 -24.94 -10.70 -3.59
CA ASP A 83 -23.91 -11.73 -3.53
C ASP A 83 -22.98 -11.56 -2.32
N LEU A 84 -23.04 -10.43 -1.59
CA LEU A 84 -22.13 -10.15 -0.46
C LEU A 84 -22.34 -11.10 0.73
N TRP A 85 -23.60 -11.39 1.08
CA TRP A 85 -23.91 -12.36 2.15
C TRP A 85 -23.46 -13.76 1.80
N GLU A 86 -23.72 -14.17 0.56
CA GLU A 86 -23.30 -15.46 0.06
C GLU A 86 -21.77 -15.58 0.06
N GLY A 87 -21.11 -14.57 -0.50
CA GLY A 87 -19.66 -14.49 -0.53
C GLY A 87 -19.03 -14.57 0.85
N LEU A 88 -19.60 -13.86 1.84
CA LEU A 88 -19.10 -13.89 3.21
C LEU A 88 -19.15 -15.31 3.78
N ILE A 89 -20.28 -16.01 3.58
CA ILE A 89 -20.45 -17.36 4.12
C ILE A 89 -19.52 -18.35 3.43
N LEU A 90 -19.36 -18.24 2.10
CA LEU A 90 -18.45 -19.08 1.33
C LEU A 90 -16.98 -18.85 1.73
N ASP A 91 -16.54 -17.60 1.82
CA ASP A 91 -15.17 -17.23 2.23
C ASP A 91 -14.90 -17.66 3.69
N PHE A 92 -15.91 -17.54 4.57
CA PHE A 92 -15.82 -18.03 5.95
C PHE A 92 -15.64 -19.54 5.99
N ALA A 93 -16.51 -20.30 5.31
CA ALA A 93 -16.45 -21.75 5.27
C ALA A 93 -15.12 -22.26 4.66
N GLU A 94 -14.60 -21.58 3.64
CA GLU A 94 -13.33 -21.92 3.01
C GLU A 94 -12.13 -21.71 3.96
N GLN A 95 -12.11 -20.59 4.70
CA GLN A 95 -11.01 -20.24 5.62
C GLN A 95 -10.92 -21.14 6.84
N LEU A 96 -12.02 -21.80 7.24
CA LEU A 96 -12.03 -22.79 8.32
C LEU A 96 -11.29 -24.11 8.00
N GLY A 97 -10.71 -24.27 6.82
CA GLY A 97 -9.72 -25.32 6.59
C GLY A 97 -10.24 -26.64 6.04
N GLU A 98 -11.35 -26.64 5.29
CA GLU A 98 -11.66 -27.72 4.35
C GLU A 98 -10.72 -27.71 3.11
N ARG A 99 -9.97 -26.62 2.86
CA ARG A 99 -9.06 -26.48 1.70
C ARG A 99 -7.98 -27.57 1.58
N LYS A 100 -7.38 -28.02 2.70
CA LYS A 100 -6.32 -29.07 2.69
C LYS A 100 -6.87 -30.48 2.48
N LYS A 101 -8.08 -30.79 2.96
CA LYS A 101 -8.74 -32.10 2.73
C LYS A 101 -9.14 -32.30 1.27
N ILE A 102 -9.25 -31.22 0.52
CA ILE A 102 -9.92 -31.21 -0.78
C ILE A 102 -8.94 -31.15 -1.95
N LYS A 103 -7.78 -30.50 -1.77
CA LYS A 103 -6.66 -30.63 -2.71
C LYS A 103 -6.25 -32.11 -2.91
N ASN A 104 -6.30 -32.92 -1.84
CA ASN A 104 -6.02 -34.36 -1.88
C ASN A 104 -7.13 -35.20 -2.57
N LYS A 105 -8.37 -34.71 -2.66
CA LYS A 105 -9.47 -35.40 -3.37
C LYS A 105 -9.51 -35.04 -4.86
N ILE A 106 -9.15 -33.81 -5.23
CA ILE A 106 -9.16 -33.34 -6.62
C ILE A 106 -8.08 -34.03 -7.47
N ASP A 107 -6.89 -34.26 -6.91
CA ASP A 107 -5.83 -35.02 -7.61
C ASP A 107 -6.23 -36.49 -7.89
N ALA A 108 -7.28 -36.99 -7.24
CA ALA A 108 -7.79 -38.36 -7.40
C ALA A 108 -8.92 -38.51 -8.43
N THR A 109 -9.60 -37.42 -8.85
CA THR A 109 -10.80 -37.54 -9.72
C THR A 109 -10.81 -36.51 -10.83
N GLY A 110 -9.99 -36.73 -11.85
CA GLY A 110 -10.08 -35.99 -13.11
C GLY A 110 -11.27 -36.45 -13.97
N LYS A 111 -12.20 -35.53 -14.30
CA LYS A 111 -12.82 -35.40 -15.64
C LYS A 111 -13.81 -34.21 -15.74
N LYS A 112 -13.78 -33.59 -16.92
CA LYS A 112 -14.46 -32.35 -17.39
C LYS A 112 -16.00 -32.40 -17.39
N LYS A 113 -16.67 -31.25 -17.17
CA LYS A 113 -17.44 -30.49 -18.19
C LYS A 113 -18.07 -29.18 -17.68
N LYS A 114 -18.25 -28.28 -18.65
CA LYS A 114 -18.65 -26.86 -18.62
C LYS A 114 -20.12 -26.62 -18.22
N ALA A 115 -20.37 -25.49 -17.53
CA ALA A 115 -21.55 -24.60 -17.53
C ALA A 115 -21.86 -23.93 -16.16
N LEU A 116 -20.87 -23.72 -15.28
CA LEU A 116 -21.03 -23.14 -13.93
C LEU A 116 -19.77 -22.31 -13.58
N ASP A 117 -19.56 -21.16 -14.20
CA ASP A 117 -18.24 -20.50 -14.13
C ASP A 117 -18.00 -19.61 -12.87
N ILE A 118 -19.00 -19.39 -12.01
CA ILE A 118 -18.79 -18.71 -10.70
C ILE A 118 -18.90 -19.73 -9.54
N VAL A 119 -19.93 -20.58 -9.58
CA VAL A 119 -20.13 -21.65 -8.59
C VAL A 119 -19.09 -22.78 -8.76
N GLY A 120 -18.58 -23.02 -9.96
CA GLY A 120 -17.63 -24.11 -10.26
C GLY A 120 -16.21 -23.90 -9.74
N ILE A 121 -15.79 -22.66 -9.50
CA ILE A 121 -14.47 -22.36 -8.94
C ILE A 121 -14.47 -22.59 -7.42
N ILE A 122 -15.62 -22.39 -6.76
CA ILE A 122 -15.81 -22.58 -5.32
C ILE A 122 -16.25 -24.02 -4.99
N SER A 123 -16.99 -24.69 -5.89
CA SER A 123 -17.52 -26.06 -5.67
C SER A 123 -16.44 -27.15 -5.64
N MET A 124 -15.26 -26.89 -6.17
CA MET A 124 -14.15 -27.84 -6.04
C MET A 124 -13.62 -27.91 -4.60
N GLY A 125 -13.93 -26.95 -3.72
CA GLY A 125 -13.32 -26.72 -2.41
C GLY A 125 -14.14 -27.06 -1.16
N LEU A 126 -15.34 -27.65 -1.25
CA LEU A 126 -16.27 -27.80 -0.09
C LEU A 126 -16.91 -29.21 0.09
N SER A 127 -16.20 -30.30 -0.26
CA SER A 127 -16.71 -31.68 -0.17
C SER A 127 -16.67 -32.29 1.24
N GLY A 128 -17.41 -31.70 2.18
CA GLY A 128 -17.51 -32.20 3.56
C GLY A 128 -18.66 -31.66 4.41
N LEU A 129 -19.35 -30.60 4.01
CA LEU A 129 -20.40 -29.96 4.81
C LEU A 129 -21.78 -30.15 4.16
N SER A 130 -22.75 -30.68 4.92
CA SER A 130 -24.20 -30.72 4.60
C SER A 130 -24.84 -29.33 4.37
N ILE A 131 -24.01 -28.28 4.46
CA ILE A 131 -24.31 -26.88 4.24
C ILE A 131 -24.44 -26.57 2.74
N PHE A 132 -23.66 -27.25 1.88
CA PHE A 132 -23.70 -26.98 0.44
C PHE A 132 -25.03 -27.37 -0.20
N ASP A 133 -25.61 -28.51 0.21
CA ASP A 133 -26.92 -28.96 -0.26
C ASP A 133 -28.02 -27.95 0.13
N LYS A 134 -27.96 -27.41 1.35
CA LYS A 134 -28.84 -26.31 1.78
C LYS A 134 -28.63 -25.07 0.93
N PHE A 135 -27.38 -24.68 0.65
CA PHE A 135 -27.08 -23.52 -0.19
C PHE A 135 -27.66 -23.62 -1.61
N VAL A 136 -27.56 -24.79 -2.24
CA VAL A 136 -28.10 -25.01 -3.59
C VAL A 136 -29.63 -24.90 -3.63
N GLU A 137 -30.32 -25.29 -2.54
CA GLU A 137 -31.77 -25.12 -2.41
C GLU A 137 -32.19 -23.66 -2.25
N LEU A 138 -31.37 -22.83 -1.60
CA LEU A 138 -31.61 -21.38 -1.39
C LEU A 138 -31.64 -20.56 -2.67
N PHE A 139 -30.98 -21.01 -3.73
CA PHE A 139 -31.04 -20.34 -5.03
C PHE A 139 -32.41 -20.44 -5.72
N LYS A 140 -33.32 -21.23 -5.17
CA LYS A 140 -34.69 -21.39 -5.67
C LYS A 140 -35.73 -20.61 -4.84
N SER A 141 -35.32 -19.99 -3.72
CA SER A 141 -36.24 -19.29 -2.80
C SER A 141 -36.36 -17.79 -3.11
N SER A 142 -37.39 -17.13 -2.55
CA SER A 142 -37.61 -15.69 -2.75
C SER A 142 -36.53 -14.85 -2.04
N PRO A 143 -36.21 -13.62 -2.51
CA PRO A 143 -35.09 -12.84 -1.99
C PRO A 143 -35.07 -12.61 -0.47
N ALA A 144 -36.24 -12.38 0.15
CA ALA A 144 -36.35 -12.17 1.59
C ALA A 144 -36.13 -13.46 2.40
N THR A 145 -36.64 -14.59 1.91
CA THR A 145 -36.42 -15.91 2.52
C THR A 145 -34.95 -16.28 2.45
N ARG A 146 -34.30 -16.01 1.31
CA ARG A 146 -32.89 -16.30 1.04
C ARG A 146 -31.95 -15.65 2.06
N THR A 147 -32.11 -14.36 2.38
CA THR A 147 -31.24 -13.68 3.36
C THR A 147 -31.37 -14.27 4.76
N TYR A 148 -32.60 -14.54 5.22
CA TYR A 148 -32.83 -15.14 6.54
C TYR A 148 -32.24 -16.55 6.63
N GLU A 149 -32.43 -17.36 5.60
CA GLU A 149 -31.88 -18.71 5.53
C GLU A 149 -30.33 -18.70 5.49
N MET A 150 -29.72 -17.78 4.73
CA MET A 150 -28.27 -17.55 4.73
C MET A 150 -27.74 -17.18 6.12
N GLN A 151 -28.43 -16.26 6.81
CA GLN A 151 -28.08 -15.87 8.18
C GLN A 151 -28.16 -17.04 9.15
N ASN A 152 -29.15 -17.92 9.03
CA ASN A 152 -29.25 -19.13 9.85
C ASN A 152 -28.11 -20.11 9.59
N ILE A 153 -27.72 -20.30 8.34
CA ILE A 153 -26.54 -21.12 8.00
C ILE A 153 -25.28 -20.51 8.61
N PHE A 154 -25.11 -19.20 8.47
CA PHE A 154 -23.95 -18.49 9.00
C PHE A 154 -23.89 -18.55 10.53
N LYS A 155 -25.04 -18.43 11.20
CA LYS A 155 -25.16 -18.63 12.65
C LYS A 155 -24.63 -20.00 13.07
N GLY A 156 -25.07 -21.08 12.41
CA GLY A 156 -24.59 -22.43 12.72
C GLY A 156 -23.08 -22.60 12.49
N LEU A 157 -22.55 -21.96 11.44
CA LEU A 157 -21.11 -21.93 11.17
C LEU A 157 -20.33 -21.21 12.27
N ILE A 158 -20.81 -20.06 12.74
CA ILE A 158 -20.22 -19.30 13.84
C ILE A 158 -20.27 -20.08 15.16
N GLU A 159 -21.43 -20.66 15.50
CA GLU A 159 -21.63 -21.40 16.75
C GLU A 159 -20.77 -22.67 16.84
N SER A 160 -20.37 -23.23 15.70
CA SER A 160 -19.48 -24.39 15.65
C SER A 160 -18.01 -24.07 15.96
N GLN A 161 -17.63 -22.79 16.07
CA GLN A 161 -16.25 -22.39 16.33
C GLN A 161 -15.95 -22.38 17.82
N GLU A 162 -14.71 -22.69 18.19
CA GLU A 162 -14.26 -22.67 19.59
C GLU A 162 -13.81 -21.28 20.04
N LYS A 163 -13.31 -20.44 19.12
CA LYS A 163 -12.81 -19.10 19.41
C LYS A 163 -13.84 -18.01 19.14
N ASP A 164 -13.63 -16.85 19.74
CA ASP A 164 -14.25 -15.61 19.31
C ASP A 164 -13.74 -15.23 17.91
N ILE A 165 -14.51 -14.43 17.18
CA ILE A 165 -14.30 -14.25 15.73
C ILE A 165 -14.05 -12.78 15.42
N ILE A 166 -12.98 -12.51 14.67
CA ILE A 166 -12.74 -11.20 14.06
C ILE A 166 -12.88 -11.32 12.55
N PHE A 167 -13.83 -10.57 11.99
CA PHE A 167 -13.96 -10.39 10.56
C PHE A 167 -13.21 -9.14 10.12
N ILE A 168 -12.38 -9.24 9.09
CA ILE A 168 -11.85 -8.10 8.35
C ILE A 168 -12.62 -8.01 7.04
N LEU A 169 -13.42 -6.96 6.88
CA LEU A 169 -14.25 -6.71 5.69
C LEU A 169 -13.55 -5.70 4.77
N GLU A 170 -12.62 -6.17 3.95
CA GLU A 170 -11.82 -5.35 3.04
C GLU A 170 -12.64 -4.82 1.86
N ASP A 171 -12.30 -3.59 1.43
CA ASP A 171 -12.81 -2.93 0.22
C ASP A 171 -14.36 -2.86 0.11
N ILE A 172 -15.09 -2.91 1.24
CA ILE A 172 -16.56 -2.76 1.27
C ILE A 172 -17.01 -1.43 0.65
N ASP A 173 -16.20 -0.38 0.80
CA ASP A 173 -16.46 0.93 0.20
C ASP A 173 -16.49 0.91 -1.33
N ARG A 174 -15.87 -0.08 -1.98
CA ARG A 174 -15.93 -0.25 -3.44
C ARG A 174 -17.25 -0.81 -3.94
N SER A 175 -18.03 -1.46 -3.08
CA SER A 175 -19.37 -1.97 -3.39
C SER A 175 -20.46 -0.88 -3.27
N GLY A 176 -20.07 0.38 -3.04
CA GLY A 176 -20.97 1.53 -2.96
C GLY A 176 -22.09 1.35 -1.93
N ASP A 177 -23.31 1.76 -2.28
CA ASP A 177 -24.48 1.63 -1.41
C ASP A 177 -24.80 0.18 -1.04
N GLY A 178 -24.45 -0.77 -1.93
CA GLY A 178 -24.61 -2.20 -1.68
C GLY A 178 -23.77 -2.67 -0.51
N GLY A 179 -22.50 -2.24 -0.46
CA GLY A 179 -21.60 -2.53 0.65
C GLY A 179 -22.07 -1.94 1.97
N ILE A 180 -22.57 -0.69 1.95
CA ILE A 180 -23.07 -0.04 3.17
C ILE A 180 -24.33 -0.73 3.70
N TYR A 181 -25.29 -1.06 2.83
CA TYR A 181 -26.48 -1.80 3.25
C TYR A 181 -26.12 -3.20 3.77
N PHE A 182 -25.16 -3.87 3.15
CA PHE A 182 -24.65 -5.14 3.67
C PHE A 182 -24.11 -4.99 5.09
N LEU A 183 -23.29 -3.97 5.38
CA LEU A 183 -22.82 -3.67 6.74
C LEU A 183 -23.98 -3.42 7.71
N GLU A 184 -25.02 -2.70 7.29
CA GLU A 184 -26.21 -2.46 8.13
C GLU A 184 -26.88 -3.78 8.52
N THR A 185 -27.11 -4.66 7.55
CA THR A 185 -27.72 -5.97 7.81
C THR A 185 -26.79 -6.91 8.59
N LEU A 186 -25.48 -6.83 8.38
CA LEU A 186 -24.48 -7.61 9.12
C LEU A 186 -24.42 -7.16 10.59
N ARG A 187 -24.44 -5.85 10.84
CA ARG A 187 -24.52 -5.29 12.20
C ARG A 187 -25.77 -5.80 12.91
N GLN A 188 -26.93 -5.69 12.26
CA GLN A 188 -28.19 -6.20 12.82
C GLN A 188 -28.09 -7.70 13.12
N PHE A 189 -27.56 -8.50 12.20
CA PHE A 189 -27.35 -9.93 12.40
C PHE A 189 -26.47 -10.20 13.62
N ILE A 190 -25.28 -9.58 13.71
CA ILE A 190 -24.33 -9.75 14.81
C ILE A 190 -24.97 -9.37 16.16
N HIS A 191 -25.74 -8.27 16.22
CA HIS A 191 -26.43 -7.83 17.44
C HIS A 191 -27.59 -8.75 17.83
N SER A 192 -28.27 -9.34 16.85
CA SER A 192 -29.39 -10.27 17.08
C SER A 192 -28.93 -11.69 17.38
N LEU A 193 -27.63 -11.97 17.24
CA LEU A 193 -27.07 -13.29 17.45
C LEU A 193 -27.05 -13.61 18.94
N ASP A 194 -27.98 -14.48 19.36
CA ASP A 194 -27.96 -15.09 20.70
C ASP A 194 -26.85 -16.15 20.78
N SER A 195 -25.60 -15.70 20.69
CA SER A 195 -24.40 -16.53 20.77
C SER A 195 -23.53 -16.05 21.93
N LYS A 196 -22.84 -17.01 22.57
CA LYS A 196 -21.82 -16.70 23.58
C LYS A 196 -20.51 -16.19 22.96
N LYS A 197 -20.40 -16.20 21.63
CA LYS A 197 -19.20 -15.75 20.91
C LYS A 197 -19.18 -14.24 20.76
N LEU A 198 -18.05 -13.65 21.08
CA LEU A 198 -17.74 -12.29 20.69
C LEU A 198 -17.41 -12.27 19.19
N ILE A 199 -18.08 -11.38 18.46
CA ILE A 199 -17.84 -11.17 17.03
C ILE A 199 -17.51 -9.70 16.80
N ILE A 200 -16.33 -9.43 16.27
CA ILE A 200 -15.91 -8.07 15.90
C ILE A 200 -15.76 -8.02 14.39
N ALA A 201 -16.54 -7.18 13.72
CA ALA A 201 -16.41 -6.93 12.29
C ALA A 201 -15.68 -5.61 12.05
N ILE A 202 -14.39 -5.71 11.69
CA ILE A 202 -13.52 -4.58 11.37
C ILE A 202 -13.67 -4.23 9.90
N VAL A 203 -13.92 -2.95 9.62
CA VAL A 203 -14.19 -2.42 8.28
C VAL A 203 -13.19 -1.30 7.95
N PRO A 204 -12.11 -1.58 7.20
CA PRO A 204 -11.24 -0.54 6.66
C PRO A 204 -11.99 0.32 5.65
N ILE A 205 -12.03 1.64 5.85
CA ILE A 205 -12.77 2.57 4.98
C ILE A 205 -11.85 3.73 4.56
N GLY A 206 -11.90 4.11 3.28
CA GLY A 206 -11.24 5.32 2.78
C GLY A 206 -11.85 6.60 3.37
N SER A 207 -11.02 7.54 3.87
CA SER A 207 -11.52 8.81 4.45
C SER A 207 -12.51 9.56 3.55
N ILE A 208 -12.24 9.63 2.24
CA ILE A 208 -13.12 10.29 1.27
C ILE A 208 -14.47 9.59 1.19
N ASN A 209 -14.48 8.25 1.19
CA ASN A 209 -15.74 7.51 1.10
C ASN A 209 -16.55 7.60 2.41
N TYR A 210 -15.87 7.58 3.55
CA TYR A 210 -16.49 7.80 4.84
C TYR A 210 -17.15 9.18 4.91
N GLU A 211 -16.43 10.25 4.52
CA GLU A 211 -16.95 11.62 4.53
C GLU A 211 -18.17 11.78 3.62
N LYS A 212 -18.11 11.20 2.41
CA LYS A 212 -19.23 11.23 1.46
C LYS A 212 -20.49 10.52 1.99
N ASN A 213 -20.33 9.44 2.75
CA ASN A 213 -21.44 8.58 3.20
C ASN A 213 -21.57 8.52 4.74
N ASN A 214 -21.16 9.57 5.44
CA ASN A 214 -21.00 9.57 6.89
C ASN A 214 -22.30 9.19 7.63
N SER A 215 -23.43 9.73 7.21
CA SER A 215 -24.74 9.42 7.83
C SER A 215 -25.12 7.95 7.72
N SER A 216 -24.75 7.28 6.62
CA SER A 216 -25.02 5.86 6.43
C SER A 216 -24.05 5.01 7.25
N TYR A 217 -22.76 5.35 7.27
CA TYR A 217 -21.78 4.64 8.09
C TYR A 217 -22.07 4.74 9.60
N LEU A 218 -22.55 5.89 10.08
CA LEU A 218 -22.97 6.06 11.48
C LEU A 218 -24.14 5.15 11.90
N LYS A 219 -24.91 4.60 10.95
CA LYS A 219 -25.95 3.60 11.25
C LYS A 219 -25.40 2.17 11.33
N CYS A 220 -24.25 1.92 10.70
CA CYS A 220 -23.70 0.59 10.46
C CYS A 220 -22.47 0.28 11.32
N LEU A 221 -21.89 1.28 11.99
CA LEU A 221 -20.67 1.16 12.80
C LEU A 221 -20.97 1.47 14.26
N ASP A 222 -20.62 0.55 15.17
CA ASP A 222 -20.72 0.78 16.61
C ASP A 222 -19.54 1.61 17.12
N TYR A 223 -18.36 1.37 16.55
CA TYR A 223 -17.12 2.09 16.86
C TYR A 223 -16.50 2.66 15.59
N VAL A 224 -15.87 3.83 15.71
CA VAL A 224 -15.16 4.49 14.60
C VAL A 224 -13.81 4.95 15.11
N GLU A 225 -12.74 4.41 14.52
CA GLU A 225 -11.36 4.80 14.81
C GLU A 225 -10.73 5.48 13.59
N ARG A 226 -10.14 6.65 13.79
CA ARG A 226 -9.46 7.41 12.72
C ARG A 226 -7.97 7.12 12.77
N LEU A 227 -7.52 6.27 11.84
CA LEU A 227 -6.13 5.89 11.77
C LEU A 227 -5.26 7.03 11.24
N SER A 228 -4.41 7.56 12.12
CA SER A 228 -3.27 8.39 11.77
C SER A 228 -2.01 7.56 11.89
N ILE A 229 -1.61 6.94 10.77
CA ILE A 229 -0.36 6.18 10.71
C ILE A 229 0.78 7.16 10.46
N SER A 230 1.65 7.33 11.45
CA SER A 230 2.84 8.17 11.38
C SER A 230 4.05 7.33 10.96
N HIS A 231 4.40 7.41 9.68
CA HIS A 231 5.65 6.83 9.18
C HIS A 231 6.82 7.74 9.55
N ASN A 232 7.33 7.56 10.76
CA ASN A 232 8.36 8.43 11.33
C ASN A 232 9.72 8.26 10.66
N SER A 233 10.05 7.04 10.20
CA SER A 233 11.29 6.74 9.48
C SER A 233 11.03 5.89 8.25
N PHE A 234 11.73 6.23 7.16
CA PHE A 234 11.80 5.43 5.94
C PHE A 234 13.11 4.65 5.86
N GLU A 235 13.96 4.68 6.90
CA GLU A 235 15.27 4.03 6.85
C GLU A 235 15.17 2.52 6.75
N LYS A 236 14.27 1.90 7.54
CA LYS A 236 14.02 0.46 7.44
C LYS A 236 13.52 0.09 6.05
N PHE A 237 12.57 0.85 5.50
CA PHE A 237 12.11 0.67 4.13
C PHE A 237 13.26 0.78 3.12
N VAL A 238 14.14 1.78 3.23
CA VAL A 238 15.29 1.93 2.33
C VAL A 238 16.25 0.73 2.43
N ASN A 239 16.51 0.24 3.64
CA ASN A 239 17.44 -0.89 3.86
C ASN A 239 16.96 -2.21 3.27
N GLU A 240 15.65 -2.45 3.34
CA GLU A 240 15.09 -3.69 2.85
C GLU A 240 14.87 -3.66 1.33
N ILE A 241 14.62 -2.47 0.76
CA ILE A 241 14.31 -2.32 -0.66
C ILE A 241 15.55 -2.14 -1.53
N PHE A 242 16.50 -1.30 -1.14
CA PHE A 242 17.64 -0.95 -1.98
C PHE A 242 18.84 -1.87 -1.68
N LYS A 243 19.63 -2.20 -2.71
CA LYS A 243 20.83 -3.03 -2.53
C LYS A 243 21.87 -2.32 -1.66
N ASP A 244 22.47 -3.07 -0.75
CA ASP A 244 23.49 -2.56 0.17
C ASP A 244 24.68 -1.94 -0.60
N GLU A 245 25.07 -2.52 -1.74
CA GLU A 245 26.14 -2.04 -2.65
C GLU A 245 25.99 -0.57 -3.08
N LEU A 246 24.75 -0.05 -3.12
CA LEU A 246 24.48 1.36 -3.43
C LEU A 246 24.93 2.33 -2.33
N PHE A 247 25.29 1.80 -1.15
CA PHE A 247 25.61 2.54 0.07
C PHE A 247 26.96 2.16 0.70
N VAL A 248 27.84 1.44 -0.02
CA VAL A 248 29.12 0.97 0.54
C VAL A 248 30.29 1.91 0.25
N GLU A 249 30.34 2.50 -0.94
CA GLU A 249 31.51 3.25 -1.39
C GLU A 249 31.25 4.75 -1.48
N ASN A 250 32.25 5.53 -1.06
CA ASN A 250 32.27 6.96 -1.32
C ASN A 250 32.41 7.19 -2.82
N ILE A 251 31.56 8.05 -3.37
CA ILE A 251 31.66 8.43 -4.78
C ILE A 251 32.78 9.46 -4.89
N LEU A 252 33.79 9.18 -5.71
CA LEU A 252 34.95 10.04 -5.92
C LEU A 252 34.87 10.77 -7.26
N ASP A 253 35.35 12.01 -7.31
CA ASP A 253 35.55 12.74 -8.57
C ASP A 253 36.80 12.23 -9.32
N GLU A 254 37.06 12.76 -10.51
CA GLU A 254 38.26 12.45 -11.30
C GLU A 254 39.57 12.80 -10.56
N SER A 255 39.51 13.72 -9.59
CA SER A 255 40.62 14.10 -8.71
C SER A 255 40.72 13.23 -7.44
N LYS A 256 39.93 12.15 -7.34
CA LYS A 256 39.82 11.27 -6.16
C LYS A 256 39.31 11.97 -4.88
N ARG A 257 38.63 13.11 -5.00
CA ARG A 257 37.96 13.77 -3.87
C ARG A 257 36.61 13.14 -3.64
N ILE A 258 36.23 12.97 -2.37
CA ILE A 258 34.90 12.47 -2.00
C ILE A 258 33.85 13.50 -2.41
N ILE A 259 32.96 13.09 -3.30
CA ILE A 259 31.76 13.83 -3.71
C ILE A 259 30.62 13.51 -2.76
N PHE A 260 30.39 12.22 -2.48
CA PHE A 260 29.29 11.76 -1.63
C PHE A 260 29.76 10.71 -0.64
N THR A 261 29.28 10.82 0.59
CA THR A 261 29.53 9.81 1.62
C THR A 261 28.44 8.74 1.60
N ALA A 262 28.83 7.47 1.57
CA ALA A 262 27.89 6.36 1.42
C ALA A 262 26.81 6.29 2.52
N SER A 263 27.20 6.59 3.77
CA SER A 263 26.27 6.68 4.92
C SER A 263 25.17 7.73 4.73
N LYS A 264 25.52 8.88 4.12
CA LYS A 264 24.58 9.98 3.86
C LYS A 264 23.62 9.67 2.72
N MET A 265 24.04 8.87 1.73
CA MET A 265 23.18 8.51 0.59
C MET A 265 21.89 7.82 1.06
N LYS A 266 22.01 6.97 2.08
CA LYS A 266 20.90 6.26 2.70
C LYS A 266 19.93 7.20 3.44
N THR A 267 20.45 8.05 4.33
CA THR A 267 19.62 9.00 5.09
C THR A 267 18.99 10.05 4.18
N GLN A 268 19.70 10.51 3.15
CA GLN A 268 19.17 11.39 2.10
C GLN A 268 17.99 10.73 1.39
N THR A 269 18.13 9.48 0.95
CA THR A 269 17.07 8.72 0.28
C THR A 269 15.86 8.52 1.19
N ALA A 270 16.08 8.12 2.45
CA ALA A 270 15.00 7.97 3.42
C ALA A 270 14.26 9.30 3.65
N SER A 271 15.01 10.40 3.81
CA SER A 271 14.43 11.74 3.98
C SER A 271 13.64 12.21 2.75
N PHE A 272 14.09 11.85 1.54
CA PHE A 272 13.38 12.15 0.30
C PHE A 272 12.06 11.39 0.18
N LEU A 273 12.07 10.07 0.44
CA LEU A 273 10.84 9.27 0.45
C LEU A 273 9.84 9.77 1.51
N ARG A 274 10.34 10.14 2.70
CA ARG A 274 9.51 10.78 3.74
C ARG A 274 8.93 12.11 3.27
N ALA A 275 9.71 12.94 2.58
CA ALA A 275 9.23 14.20 2.01
C ALA A 275 8.18 13.99 0.92
N LEU A 276 8.36 13.01 0.03
CA LEU A 276 7.35 12.63 -0.96
C LEU A 276 6.04 12.21 -0.28
N TYR A 277 6.11 11.37 0.75
CA TYR A 277 4.93 10.91 1.48
C TYR A 277 4.18 12.04 2.20
N LYS A 278 4.91 12.98 2.81
CA LYS A 278 4.34 14.15 3.51
C LYS A 278 3.88 15.26 2.55
N SER A 279 4.29 15.22 1.29
CA SER A 279 4.05 16.32 0.33
C SER A 279 2.59 16.46 -0.09
N GLU A 280 2.28 17.62 -0.68
CA GLU A 280 0.99 17.89 -1.31
C GLU A 280 0.78 17.12 -2.64
N TYR A 281 1.78 16.34 -3.10
CA TYR A 281 1.71 15.59 -4.36
C TYR A 281 0.87 14.29 -4.25
N ASN A 282 0.27 14.01 -3.09
CA ASN A 282 -0.56 12.83 -2.82
C ASN A 282 0.15 11.48 -3.11
N ILE A 283 1.48 11.43 -2.92
CA ILE A 283 2.25 10.20 -3.11
C ILE A 283 2.09 9.32 -1.87
N ASN A 284 1.26 8.29 -2.00
CA ASN A 284 1.15 7.24 -0.99
C ASN A 284 2.22 6.15 -1.19
N ILE A 285 2.33 5.22 -0.23
CA ILE A 285 3.31 4.13 -0.27
C ILE A 285 3.15 3.26 -1.53
N ARG A 286 1.91 3.04 -2.00
CA ARG A 286 1.64 2.25 -3.21
C ARG A 286 2.26 2.89 -4.44
N LEU A 287 2.00 4.19 -4.66
CA LEU A 287 2.59 4.96 -5.75
C LEU A 287 4.12 5.05 -5.61
N MET A 288 4.63 5.21 -4.39
CA MET A 288 6.07 5.22 -4.12
C MET A 288 6.76 3.91 -4.53
N LYS A 289 6.18 2.74 -4.20
CA LYS A 289 6.70 1.45 -4.65
C LYS A 289 6.71 1.34 -6.18
N GLN A 290 5.69 1.87 -6.86
CA GLN A 290 5.65 1.92 -8.32
C GLN A 290 6.72 2.84 -8.90
N ILE A 291 6.96 4.01 -8.30
CA ILE A 291 8.03 4.94 -8.68
C ILE A 291 9.39 4.23 -8.58
N ILE A 292 9.65 3.51 -7.48
CA ILE A 292 10.92 2.77 -7.29
C ILE A 292 11.10 1.69 -8.36
N ARG A 293 10.06 0.91 -8.68
CA ARG A 293 10.12 -0.09 -9.77
C ARG A 293 10.40 0.54 -11.14
N LYS A 294 9.83 1.71 -11.41
CA LYS A 294 10.10 2.45 -12.66
C LYS A 294 11.54 2.98 -12.66
N ALA A 295 12.01 3.53 -11.55
CA ALA A 295 13.37 4.02 -11.39
C ALA A 295 14.42 2.93 -11.64
N ASP A 296 14.18 1.71 -11.16
CA ASP A 296 15.07 0.59 -11.45
C ASP A 296 15.16 0.28 -12.95
N LYS A 297 14.02 0.22 -13.63
CA LYS A 297 13.98 0.00 -15.09
C LYS A 297 14.67 1.12 -15.87
N THR A 298 14.40 2.38 -15.50
CA THR A 298 15.01 3.56 -16.11
C THR A 298 16.53 3.57 -15.89
N TYR A 299 16.98 3.26 -14.67
CA TYR A 299 18.40 3.18 -14.33
C TYR A 299 19.14 2.11 -15.14
N LEU A 300 18.54 0.93 -15.27
CA LEU A 300 19.09 -0.15 -16.10
C LEU A 300 19.16 0.24 -17.58
N ALA A 301 18.18 0.98 -18.10
CA ALA A 301 18.19 1.48 -19.47
C ALA A 301 19.31 2.51 -19.68
N GLN A 302 19.46 3.46 -18.75
CA GLN A 302 20.55 4.45 -18.78
C GLN A 302 21.93 3.77 -18.80
N ILE A 303 22.16 2.75 -17.95
CA ILE A 303 23.42 2.00 -17.95
C ILE A 303 23.62 1.24 -19.27
N LYS A 304 22.55 0.64 -19.81
CA LYS A 304 22.61 -0.11 -21.07
C LYS A 304 23.04 0.78 -22.24
N ASP A 305 22.69 2.05 -22.20
CA ASP A 305 23.07 3.04 -23.22
C ASP A 305 24.45 3.67 -22.96
N GLY A 306 25.17 3.20 -21.94
CA GLY A 306 26.57 3.56 -21.66
C GLY A 306 26.76 4.66 -20.61
N HIS A 307 25.67 5.17 -20.02
CA HIS A 307 25.75 6.17 -18.95
C HIS A 307 26.16 5.55 -17.62
N LYS A 308 26.68 6.38 -16.71
CA LYS A 308 26.95 6.10 -15.29
C LYS A 308 26.08 6.99 -14.39
N PRO A 309 24.75 6.83 -14.44
CA PRO A 309 23.84 7.66 -13.67
C PRO A 309 24.03 7.47 -12.15
N ASP A 310 23.79 8.54 -11.40
CA ASP A 310 23.47 8.47 -9.98
C ASP A 310 22.01 8.04 -9.84
N TRP A 311 21.79 6.85 -9.30
CA TRP A 311 20.46 6.25 -9.17
C TRP A 311 19.48 7.10 -8.36
N ARG A 312 19.97 7.96 -7.44
CA ARG A 312 19.12 8.85 -6.65
C ARG A 312 18.49 9.92 -7.54
N VAL A 313 19.22 10.41 -8.55
CA VAL A 313 18.68 11.35 -9.54
C VAL A 313 17.63 10.66 -10.38
N THR A 314 17.90 9.43 -10.84
CA THR A 314 16.91 8.63 -11.58
C THR A 314 15.63 8.43 -10.78
N LEU A 315 15.73 8.08 -9.50
CA LEU A 315 14.59 7.99 -8.57
C LEU A 315 13.86 9.33 -8.43
N CYS A 316 14.59 10.43 -8.29
CA CYS A 316 14.02 11.77 -8.20
C CYS A 316 13.23 12.15 -9.46
N ILE A 317 13.77 11.87 -10.65
CA ILE A 317 13.11 12.17 -11.92
C ILE A 317 11.87 11.28 -12.11
N GLU A 318 11.93 9.99 -11.82
CA GLU A 318 10.74 9.14 -11.86
C GLU A 318 9.64 9.59 -10.89
N ALA A 319 10.02 10.10 -9.71
CA ALA A 319 9.06 10.70 -8.79
C ALA A 319 8.36 11.94 -9.38
N THR A 320 9.10 12.77 -10.13
CA THR A 320 8.53 13.95 -10.79
C THR A 320 7.48 13.59 -11.85
N LYS A 321 7.66 12.47 -12.57
CA LYS A 321 6.71 11.97 -13.59
C LYS A 321 5.35 11.58 -13.00
N ASN A 322 5.31 11.26 -11.70
CA ASN A 322 4.10 10.86 -10.99
C ASN A 322 3.59 11.95 -10.03
N SER A 323 4.14 13.17 -10.12
CA SER A 323 3.79 14.31 -9.27
C SER A 323 3.00 15.37 -10.04
N PHE A 324 1.87 15.78 -9.49
CA PHE A 324 0.98 16.78 -10.08
C PHE A 324 1.04 18.07 -9.28
N ALA A 325 1.18 19.21 -9.97
CA ALA A 325 0.99 20.51 -9.32
C ALA A 325 -0.48 20.70 -8.92
N LYS A 326 -0.75 21.63 -7.99
CA LYS A 326 -2.13 21.96 -7.54
C LYS A 326 -3.11 22.29 -8.68
N LYS A 327 -2.61 22.71 -9.84
CA LYS A 327 -3.42 23.05 -11.03
C LYS A 327 -3.61 21.88 -12.00
N GLY A 328 -3.13 20.68 -11.68
CA GLY A 328 -3.18 19.50 -12.55
C GLY A 328 -2.02 19.38 -13.54
N ASP A 329 -1.19 20.43 -13.69
CA ASP A 329 0.02 20.35 -14.52
C ASP A 329 0.97 19.25 -14.01
N GLN A 330 1.43 18.38 -14.92
CA GLN A 330 2.47 17.40 -14.60
C GLN A 330 3.79 18.13 -14.31
N PHE A 331 4.39 17.85 -13.14
CA PHE A 331 5.61 18.53 -12.71
C PHE A 331 6.78 18.26 -13.67
N PHE A 332 6.86 17.04 -14.22
CA PHE A 332 7.88 16.65 -15.19
C PHE A 332 7.82 17.46 -16.50
N GLU A 333 6.63 17.73 -17.03
CA GLU A 333 6.48 18.55 -18.24
C GLU A 333 6.93 19.99 -18.01
N ARG A 334 6.72 20.53 -16.81
CA ARG A 334 7.26 21.84 -16.42
C ARG A 334 8.79 21.83 -16.44
N ILE A 335 9.41 20.80 -15.86
CA ILE A 335 10.86 20.63 -15.86
C ILE A 335 11.40 20.61 -17.29
N LYS A 336 10.78 19.83 -18.19
CA LYS A 336 11.15 19.76 -19.62
C LYS A 336 11.04 21.11 -20.32
N ASN A 337 9.97 21.86 -20.05
CA ASN A 337 9.73 23.15 -20.68
C ASN A 337 10.65 24.26 -20.16
N SER A 338 11.02 24.23 -18.87
CA SER A 338 11.85 25.27 -18.25
C SER A 338 13.33 24.92 -18.20
N ASN A 339 13.72 23.70 -18.60
CA ASN A 339 15.06 23.14 -18.40
C ASN A 339 15.60 23.33 -16.98
N SER A 340 14.71 23.29 -15.99
CA SER A 340 15.06 23.55 -14.59
C SER A 340 14.10 22.91 -13.61
N ILE A 341 14.62 22.54 -12.44
CA ILE A 341 13.83 22.10 -11.29
C ILE A 341 13.84 23.24 -10.27
N LEU A 342 12.66 23.82 -10.02
CA LEU A 342 12.51 25.00 -9.16
C LEU A 342 12.93 24.71 -7.72
N GLU A 343 13.69 25.63 -7.12
CA GLU A 343 14.29 25.55 -5.76
C GLU A 343 13.27 25.25 -4.65
N SER A 344 12.03 25.70 -4.84
CA SER A 344 10.93 25.52 -3.90
C SER A 344 10.42 24.08 -3.84
N SER A 345 10.73 23.26 -4.85
CA SER A 345 10.24 21.89 -4.94
C SER A 345 11.06 20.93 -4.07
N ILE A 346 10.42 19.85 -3.61
CA ILE A 346 11.12 18.78 -2.86
C ILE A 346 12.22 18.11 -3.71
N PHE A 347 12.07 18.12 -5.03
CA PHE A 347 13.03 17.53 -5.96
C PHE A 347 14.32 18.33 -6.03
N ALA A 348 14.23 19.67 -6.14
CA ALA A 348 15.40 20.54 -6.07
C ALA A 348 16.07 20.46 -4.70
N LYS A 349 15.28 20.37 -3.62
CA LYS A 349 15.80 20.20 -2.25
C LYS A 349 16.57 18.89 -2.11
N PHE A 350 16.09 17.79 -2.68
CA PHE A 350 16.78 16.51 -2.65
C PHE A 350 18.13 16.57 -3.37
N ILE A 351 18.15 17.08 -4.60
CA ILE A 351 19.37 17.23 -5.39
C ILE A 351 20.36 18.19 -4.71
N SER A 352 19.88 19.30 -4.16
CA SER A 352 20.70 20.25 -3.40
C SER A 352 21.31 19.60 -2.15
N THR A 353 20.55 18.75 -1.45
CA THR A 353 21.03 17.99 -0.30
C THR A 353 22.16 17.04 -0.69
N MET A 354 22.06 16.42 -1.86
CA MET A 354 23.15 15.62 -2.43
C MET A 354 24.38 16.50 -2.69
N ILE A 355 24.25 17.57 -3.49
CA ILE A 355 25.37 18.44 -3.90
C ILE A 355 26.08 19.12 -2.71
N GLU A 356 25.35 19.42 -1.64
CA GLU A 356 25.92 19.98 -0.40
C GLU A 356 26.40 18.91 0.59
N ASP A 357 26.32 17.62 0.22
CA ASP A 357 26.68 16.45 1.02
C ASP A 357 26.09 16.52 2.44
N ARG A 358 24.81 16.92 2.53
CA ARG A 358 24.07 16.98 3.79
C ARG A 358 23.48 15.62 4.12
N GLU A 359 23.34 15.33 5.41
CA GLU A 359 22.80 14.03 5.86
C GLU A 359 21.31 13.85 5.53
N SER A 360 20.52 14.93 5.58
CA SER A 360 19.06 14.88 5.43
C SER A 360 18.53 16.13 4.74
N MET A 361 17.35 16.00 4.11
CA MET A 361 16.56 17.14 3.61
C MET A 361 15.90 17.97 4.71
N TYR A 362 15.93 17.49 5.96
CA TYR A 362 15.30 18.13 7.11
C TYR A 362 16.34 18.75 8.05
N SER A 363 15.95 19.86 8.68
CA SER A 363 16.68 20.48 9.79
C SER A 363 16.51 19.68 11.08
N SER A 364 17.22 20.08 12.14
CA SER A 364 17.04 19.54 13.49
C SER A 364 15.63 19.75 14.06
N ASN A 365 14.86 20.69 13.50
CA ASN A 365 13.50 21.01 13.92
C ASN A 365 12.43 20.29 13.06
N ASP A 366 12.83 19.32 12.23
CA ASP A 366 11.97 18.59 11.28
C ASP A 366 11.38 19.47 10.14
N ASP A 367 11.97 20.64 9.88
CA ASP A 367 11.60 21.51 8.76
C ASP A 367 12.39 21.16 7.50
N LEU A 368 11.75 21.20 6.33
CA LEU A 368 12.46 21.05 5.04
C LEU A 368 13.46 22.20 4.86
N ILE A 369 14.73 21.85 4.63
CA ILE A 369 15.80 22.81 4.37
C ILE A 369 15.45 23.63 3.13
N GLN A 370 15.66 24.94 3.22
CA GLN A 370 15.47 25.87 2.11
C GLN A 370 16.79 26.05 1.37
N TYR A 371 16.76 25.86 0.06
CA TYR A 371 17.86 26.17 -0.85
C TYR A 371 17.44 27.36 -1.71
N ARG A 372 18.42 28.14 -2.18
CA ARG A 372 18.22 29.37 -2.96
C ARG A 372 18.68 29.22 -4.42
N LYS A 373 18.63 27.99 -4.94
CA LYS A 373 19.12 27.67 -6.27
C LYS A 373 18.22 26.65 -6.94
N ASP A 374 17.78 26.99 -8.15
CA ASP A 374 17.19 26.03 -9.07
C ASP A 374 18.25 24.99 -9.49
N ILE A 375 17.80 23.80 -9.87
CA ILE A 375 18.65 22.79 -10.51
C ILE A 375 18.48 22.94 -12.01
N ILE A 376 19.56 23.28 -12.70
CA ILE A 376 19.55 23.52 -14.15
C ILE A 376 19.84 22.22 -14.89
N ILE A 377 19.15 22.01 -16.00
CA ILE A 377 19.33 20.83 -16.84
C ILE A 377 20.26 21.21 -17.98
N VAL A 378 21.42 20.54 -18.04
CA VAL A 378 22.45 20.83 -19.05
C VAL A 378 22.43 19.78 -20.16
N HIS A 379 22.50 20.25 -21.41
CA HIS A 379 22.62 19.38 -22.58
C HIS A 379 24.09 19.14 -22.94
N GLN A 380 24.44 17.89 -23.26
CA GLN A 380 25.77 17.55 -23.76
C GLN A 380 25.96 18.03 -25.20
N ASN A 381 26.46 19.25 -25.36
CA ASN A 381 26.83 19.81 -26.68
C ASN A 381 28.30 19.53 -27.01
N GLY A 382 28.73 18.27 -26.90
CA GLY A 382 30.12 17.85 -27.12
C GLY A 382 31.09 18.18 -25.96
N ILE A 383 30.59 18.77 -24.87
CA ILE A 383 31.32 18.96 -23.61
C ILE A 383 30.95 17.83 -22.66
N SER A 384 31.95 17.16 -22.08
CA SER A 384 31.74 16.14 -21.06
C SER A 384 31.32 16.81 -19.75
N PHE A 385 30.10 16.53 -19.29
CA PHE A 385 29.61 16.96 -17.99
C PHE A 385 29.53 15.76 -17.04
N PRO A 386 29.66 15.98 -15.72
CA PRO A 386 29.41 14.94 -14.74
C PRO A 386 28.04 14.27 -14.95
N GLU A 387 28.01 12.94 -14.84
CA GLU A 387 26.76 12.16 -14.89
C GLU A 387 26.08 12.08 -13.51
N TYR A 388 26.63 12.76 -12.50
CA TYR A 388 26.07 12.96 -11.17
C TYR A 388 25.75 14.46 -10.94
N PRO A 389 24.90 14.84 -9.96
CA PRO A 389 24.61 16.25 -9.69
C PRO A 389 25.83 17.02 -9.22
N TYR A 390 26.03 18.23 -9.73
CA TYR A 390 27.24 18.99 -9.48
C TYR A 390 26.97 20.49 -9.35
N ARG A 391 27.96 21.21 -8.80
CA ARG A 391 27.99 22.68 -8.78
C ARG A 391 28.46 23.17 -10.14
N CYS A 392 27.69 24.03 -10.78
CA CYS A 392 28.09 24.67 -12.03
C CYS A 392 28.31 26.17 -11.81
N GLU A 393 29.28 26.73 -12.52
CA GLU A 393 29.41 28.17 -12.68
C GLU A 393 28.64 28.55 -13.94
N ILE A 394 27.59 29.35 -13.79
CA ILE A 394 26.81 29.88 -14.91
C ILE A 394 27.09 31.37 -14.97
N ASP A 395 27.73 31.78 -16.06
CA ASP A 395 28.08 33.17 -16.37
C ASP A 395 28.74 33.92 -15.19
N PHE A 396 29.96 33.52 -14.80
CA PHE A 396 30.96 34.20 -13.95
C PHE A 396 30.52 34.86 -12.60
N GLU A 397 29.23 34.93 -12.28
CA GLU A 397 28.66 35.65 -11.14
C GLU A 397 27.64 34.82 -10.36
N LYS A 398 27.16 33.68 -10.89
CA LYS A 398 26.19 32.82 -10.19
C LYS A 398 26.62 31.35 -10.16
N ASN A 399 27.05 30.92 -8.97
CA ASN A 399 27.17 29.51 -8.63
C ASN A 399 25.77 28.85 -8.64
N GLY A 400 25.51 27.93 -9.56
CA GLY A 400 24.28 27.14 -9.67
C GLY A 400 24.47 25.67 -9.34
N TYR A 401 23.39 24.91 -9.42
CA TYR A 401 23.37 23.44 -9.34
C TYR A 401 22.86 22.88 -10.66
N ALA A 402 23.43 21.76 -11.12
CA ALA A 402 23.06 21.17 -12.40
C ALA A 402 22.95 19.64 -12.36
N ILE A 403 22.13 19.12 -13.28
CA ILE A 403 22.07 17.71 -13.68
C ILE A 403 22.09 17.61 -15.21
N ASN A 404 22.50 16.46 -15.72
CA ASN A 404 22.54 16.21 -17.16
C ASN A 404 21.13 15.99 -17.75
N SER A 405 20.91 16.40 -19.01
CA SER A 405 19.64 16.23 -19.71
C SER A 405 19.26 14.77 -19.98
N PHE A 406 20.22 13.84 -20.07
CA PHE A 406 19.90 12.44 -20.37
C PHE A 406 18.94 11.82 -19.35
N TYR A 407 18.91 12.34 -18.11
CA TYR A 407 17.95 11.89 -17.09
C TYR A 407 16.48 12.09 -17.50
N LEU A 408 16.18 13.00 -18.44
CA LEU A 408 14.82 13.30 -18.91
C LEU A 408 14.42 12.55 -20.19
N GLU A 409 15.35 11.82 -20.81
CA GLU A 409 15.17 11.18 -22.12
C GLU A 409 14.51 9.80 -22.03
N TYR A 410 14.51 9.22 -20.84
CA TYR A 410 13.79 8.00 -20.45
C TYR A 410 12.54 8.39 -19.68
#